data_AF-A0AAV9CTF9-F1
#
_entry.id   AF-A0AAV9CTF9-F1
#
_cell.length_a   1.000
_cell.length_b   1.000
_cell.length_c   1.000
_cell.angle_alpha   90.00
_cell.angle_beta   90.00
_cell.angle_gamma   90.00
#
_symmetry.space_group_name_H-M   'P 1'
#
loop_
_entity.id
_entity.type
_entity.pdbx_description
1 polymer ?
#
loop_
_entity_poly.entity_id
_entity_poly.type
_entity_poly.pdbx_seq_one_letter_code
_entity_poly.pdbx_strand_id
1 'polypeptide(L)'
;MQIAVSGLNRGLAASEEDLKKAEAAAKELESIGGPVDLSTDLDKLQGRWKLIYSSAFSSRTLGGSRPGPPTGRLLPITLGQVFQRIDILSKDFDNIVELQFGTPWPIPPIEATATLSHKFDVIGPAKIKITFEKTTVKPTGSFSQLPPLEVPRLPDALRPPSNTGSGEFEVTYMDSDTRITRGDREELRVFVIS
;
A
#
# COMPACT_ATOMS: atom_id res chain seq x y z
N MET A 1 8.36 7.43 14.80
CA MET A 1 7.47 7.09 13.66
C MET A 1 6.39 6.06 13.99
N GLN A 2 6.73 4.81 14.33
CA GLN A 2 5.73 3.76 14.58
C GLN A 2 4.67 4.14 15.65
N ILE A 3 5.06 4.86 16.71
CA ILE A 3 4.12 5.36 17.73
C ILE A 3 3.10 6.34 17.15
N ALA A 4 3.52 7.22 16.22
CA ALA A 4 2.65 8.25 15.63
C ALA A 4 1.59 7.66 14.69
N VAL A 5 1.81 6.45 14.17
CA VAL A 5 0.90 5.77 13.24
C VAL A 5 0.26 4.51 13.82
N SER A 6 0.64 4.12 15.04
CA SER A 6 0.05 2.99 15.75
C SER A 6 -1.43 3.25 16.04
N GLY A 7 -2.29 2.29 15.73
CA GLY A 7 -3.74 2.40 15.95
C GLY A 7 -4.53 3.17 14.89
N LEU A 8 -3.87 3.80 13.90
CA LEU A 8 -4.56 4.55 12.83
C LEU A 8 -5.18 3.65 11.74
N ASN A 9 -5.11 2.32 11.89
CA ASN A 9 -5.57 1.33 10.92
C ASN A 9 -5.11 1.66 9.48
N ARG A 10 -3.79 1.88 9.33
CA ARG A 10 -3.12 2.30 8.09
C ARG A 10 -3.54 3.66 7.53
N GLY A 11 -4.19 4.50 8.33
CA GLY A 11 -4.73 5.80 7.92
C GLY A 11 -6.25 5.80 7.72
N LEU A 12 -6.91 4.64 7.76
CA LEU A 12 -8.37 4.55 7.62
C LEU A 12 -9.13 5.18 8.79
N ALA A 13 -8.52 5.20 9.98
CA ALA A 13 -9.09 5.79 11.19
C ALA A 13 -8.46 7.15 11.54
N ALA A 14 -7.57 7.68 10.70
CA ALA A 14 -6.83 8.89 11.01
C ALA A 14 -7.72 10.15 10.94
N SER A 15 -7.66 10.97 11.98
CA SER A 15 -8.20 12.33 11.99
C SER A 15 -7.25 13.32 11.30
N GLU A 16 -7.71 14.56 11.09
CA GLU A 16 -6.85 15.64 10.58
C GLU A 16 -5.68 15.95 11.53
N GLU A 17 -5.85 15.74 12.83
CA GLU A 17 -4.77 15.91 13.81
C GLU A 17 -3.73 14.78 13.69
N ASP A 18 -4.18 13.54 13.46
CA ASP A 18 -3.30 12.39 13.26
C ASP A 18 -2.51 12.52 11.96
N LEU A 19 -3.13 13.05 10.91
CA LEU A 19 -2.45 13.39 9.65
C LEU A 19 -1.29 14.36 9.90
N LYS A 20 -1.52 15.42 10.68
CA LYS A 20 -0.47 16.40 11.03
C LYS A 20 0.64 15.78 11.88
N LYS A 21 0.30 14.92 12.83
CA LYS A 21 1.29 14.22 13.68
C LYS A 21 2.15 13.26 12.86
N ALA A 22 1.55 12.49 11.96
CA ALA A 22 2.27 11.59 11.08
C ALA A 22 3.20 12.35 10.13
N GLU A 23 2.73 13.47 9.57
CA GLU A 23 3.53 14.33 8.69
C GLU A 23 4.71 14.97 9.43
N ALA A 24 4.49 15.47 10.66
CA ALA A 24 5.56 16.03 11.49
C ALA A 24 6.62 14.99 11.83
N ALA A 25 6.20 13.77 12.22
CA ALA A 25 7.11 12.68 12.53
C ALA A 25 7.89 12.19 11.30
N ALA A 26 7.26 12.18 10.12
CA ALA A 26 7.94 11.87 8.87
C ALA A 26 9.02 12.91 8.54
N LYS A 27 8.69 14.20 8.64
CA LYS A 27 9.65 15.29 8.39
C LYS A 27 10.84 15.27 9.35
N GLU A 28 10.61 14.93 10.62
CA GLU A 28 11.68 14.79 11.59
C GLU A 28 12.65 13.67 11.17
N LEU A 29 12.14 12.49 10.79
CA LEU A 29 12.98 11.40 10.29
C LEU A 29 13.70 11.77 9.00
N GLU A 30 13.00 12.39 8.03
CA GLU A 30 13.60 12.86 6.78
C GLU A 30 14.76 13.84 7.05
N SER A 31 14.64 14.70 8.08
CA SER A 31 15.71 15.63 8.47
C SER A 31 16.92 14.96 9.10
N ILE A 32 16.72 13.85 9.83
CA ILE A 32 17.78 13.10 10.51
C ILE A 32 18.50 12.15 9.54
N GLY A 33 17.74 11.49 8.65
CA GLY A 33 18.26 10.50 7.71
C GLY A 33 19.11 11.10 6.59
N GLY A 34 18.94 12.39 6.29
CA GLY A 34 19.61 13.04 5.17
C GLY A 34 19.07 12.61 3.80
N PRO A 35 19.68 13.08 2.70
CA PRO A 35 19.20 12.77 1.36
C PRO A 35 19.40 11.29 1.03
N VAL A 36 18.35 10.65 0.51
CA VAL A 36 18.42 9.27 0.00
C VAL A 36 19.06 9.24 -1.38
N ASP A 37 19.99 8.29 -1.59
CA ASP A 37 20.62 8.02 -2.88
C ASP A 37 20.53 6.54 -3.26
N LEU A 38 19.51 6.19 -4.03
CA LEU A 38 19.26 4.84 -4.56
C LEU A 38 20.31 4.37 -5.57
N SER A 39 21.23 5.23 -6.03
CA SER A 39 22.36 4.75 -6.85
C SER A 39 23.37 3.95 -6.03
N THR A 40 23.43 4.21 -4.72
CA THR A 40 24.33 3.51 -3.78
C THR A 40 23.58 2.57 -2.83
N ASP A 41 22.34 2.91 -2.48
CA ASP A 41 21.55 2.21 -1.47
C ASP A 41 20.39 1.37 -2.05
N LEU A 42 20.47 0.98 -3.34
CA LEU A 42 19.38 0.24 -3.99
C LEU A 42 19.05 -1.08 -3.27
N ASP A 43 20.08 -1.75 -2.75
CA ASP A 43 19.99 -3.01 -2.03
C ASP A 43 19.10 -2.93 -0.78
N LYS A 44 19.06 -1.76 -0.13
CA LYS A 44 18.18 -1.52 1.03
C LYS A 44 16.70 -1.58 0.67
N LEU A 45 16.31 -1.46 -0.60
CA LEU A 45 14.91 -1.65 -1.01
C LEU A 45 14.48 -3.12 -1.03
N GLN A 46 15.44 -4.06 -1.12
CA GLN A 46 15.15 -5.48 -1.31
C GLN A 46 14.29 -6.04 -0.18
N GLY A 47 13.28 -6.83 -0.56
CA GLY A 47 12.48 -7.60 0.39
C GLY A 47 11.01 -7.22 0.43
N ARG A 48 10.36 -7.55 1.54
CA ARG A 48 8.91 -7.38 1.72
C ARG A 48 8.63 -6.31 2.77
N TRP A 49 7.97 -5.26 2.34
CA TRP A 49 7.66 -4.08 3.14
C TRP A 49 6.18 -4.07 3.49
N LYS A 50 5.85 -4.00 4.78
CA LYS A 50 4.47 -3.87 5.27
C LYS A 50 4.11 -2.40 5.39
N LEU A 51 3.02 -2.00 4.75
CA LEU A 51 2.47 -0.64 4.87
C LEU A 51 1.78 -0.50 6.23
N ILE A 52 2.29 0.41 7.05
CA ILE A 52 1.72 0.72 8.38
C ILE A 52 0.90 2.01 8.37
N TYR A 53 1.10 2.88 7.37
CA TYR A 53 0.35 4.13 7.23
C TYR A 53 0.37 4.66 5.79
N SER A 54 -0.77 5.19 5.34
CA SER A 54 -0.88 5.98 4.11
C SER A 54 -1.89 7.11 4.28
N SER A 55 -1.49 8.35 3.97
CA SER A 55 -2.42 9.50 3.99
C SER A 55 -3.50 9.40 2.89
N ALA A 56 -3.26 8.61 1.84
CA ALA A 56 -4.25 8.37 0.79
C ALA A 56 -5.52 7.67 1.32
N PHE A 57 -5.38 6.83 2.36
CA PHE A 57 -6.52 6.11 2.93
C PHE A 57 -7.41 6.98 3.83
N SER A 58 -6.89 8.07 4.39
CA SER A 58 -7.69 9.06 5.12
C SER A 58 -8.52 9.99 4.21
N SER A 59 -8.14 10.13 2.93
CA SER A 59 -8.68 11.14 2.00
C SER A 59 -10.06 10.81 1.38
N ARG A 60 -10.84 9.89 1.97
CA ARG A 60 -12.21 9.52 1.54
C ARG A 60 -12.37 8.92 0.14
N THR A 61 -11.31 8.76 -0.65
CA THR A 61 -11.37 8.34 -2.07
C THR A 61 -11.21 6.84 -2.30
N LEU A 62 -10.63 6.08 -1.36
CA LEU A 62 -10.33 4.65 -1.52
C LEU A 62 -11.23 3.73 -0.66
N GLY A 63 -12.51 4.10 -0.49
CA GLY A 63 -13.53 3.16 -0.04
C GLY A 63 -13.36 2.64 1.40
N GLY A 64 -12.66 3.38 2.26
CA GLY A 64 -12.59 3.09 3.69
C GLY A 64 -13.98 3.13 4.32
N SER A 65 -14.61 1.96 4.45
CA SER A 65 -15.86 1.83 5.19
C SER A 65 -15.60 2.27 6.62
N ARG A 66 -16.21 3.40 7.03
CA ARG A 66 -16.27 3.80 8.43
C ARG A 66 -16.89 2.65 9.23
N PRO A 67 -16.33 2.27 10.38
CA PRO A 67 -17.03 1.44 11.35
C PRO A 67 -18.27 2.21 11.83
N GLY A 68 -19.44 1.85 11.32
CA GLY A 68 -20.73 2.49 11.61
C GLY A 68 -21.84 1.74 10.88
N PRO A 69 -23.06 1.66 11.46
CA PRO A 69 -24.08 0.73 11.00
C PRO A 69 -24.59 1.14 9.60
N PRO A 70 -24.53 0.24 8.59
CA PRO A 70 -25.00 0.53 7.25
C PRO A 70 -26.54 0.48 7.22
N THR A 71 -27.18 1.63 7.09
CA THR A 71 -28.55 1.70 6.55
C THR A 71 -28.48 1.36 5.06
N GLY A 72 -28.64 0.08 4.75
CA GLY A 72 -28.76 -0.46 3.38
C GLY A 72 -27.66 -1.47 3.05
N ARG A 73 -28.03 -2.74 2.90
CA ARG A 73 -27.15 -3.88 2.60
C ARG A 73 -26.20 -3.60 1.41
N LEU A 74 -24.95 -3.28 1.70
CA LEU A 74 -23.81 -3.48 0.82
C LEU A 74 -22.78 -4.27 1.63
N LEU A 75 -22.39 -5.45 1.15
CA LEU A 75 -21.44 -6.29 1.87
C LEU A 75 -20.11 -5.53 2.06
N PRO A 76 -19.62 -5.33 3.30
CA PRO A 76 -18.43 -4.53 3.52
C PRO A 76 -17.19 -5.27 2.99
N ILE A 77 -16.42 -4.61 2.14
CA ILE A 77 -15.05 -5.03 1.78
C ILE A 77 -14.13 -4.43 2.83
N THR A 78 -13.44 -5.27 3.58
CA THR A 78 -12.43 -4.85 4.56
C THR A 78 -11.04 -5.04 3.98
N LEU A 79 -10.25 -3.97 4.01
CA LEU A 79 -8.84 -4.00 3.64
C LEU A 79 -8.04 -4.67 4.76
N GLY A 80 -7.40 -5.80 4.44
CA GLY A 80 -6.47 -6.53 5.29
C GLY A 80 -5.08 -5.90 5.30
N GLN A 81 -4.04 -6.70 5.45
CA GLN A 81 -2.66 -6.20 5.39
C GLN A 81 -2.27 -5.79 3.96
N VAL A 82 -1.46 -4.74 3.87
CA VAL A 82 -0.92 -4.25 2.60
C VAL A 82 0.59 -4.39 2.66
N PHE A 83 1.15 -5.02 1.65
CA PHE A 83 2.58 -5.25 1.49
C PHE A 83 3.07 -4.75 0.15
N GLN A 84 4.36 -4.52 0.08
CA GLN A 84 5.09 -4.20 -1.12
C GLN A 84 6.31 -5.10 -1.19
N ARG A 85 6.33 -6.03 -2.15
CA ARG A 85 7.49 -6.89 -2.40
C ARG A 85 8.34 -6.23 -3.48
N ILE A 86 9.62 -6.07 -3.21
CA ILE A 86 10.59 -5.47 -4.13
C ILE A 86 11.71 -6.46 -4.36
N ASP A 87 11.97 -6.74 -5.63
CA ASP A 87 13.12 -7.51 -6.09
C ASP A 87 13.98 -6.64 -7.02
N ILE A 88 15.16 -6.25 -6.55
CA ILE A 88 16.05 -5.35 -7.28
C ILE A 88 16.72 -6.03 -8.48
N LEU A 89 16.83 -7.37 -8.48
CA LEU A 89 17.50 -8.12 -9.53
C LEU A 89 16.58 -8.28 -10.75
N SER A 90 15.32 -8.66 -10.50
CA SER A 90 14.30 -8.80 -11.54
C SER A 90 13.55 -7.50 -11.85
N LYS A 91 13.82 -6.45 -11.06
CA LYS A 91 13.09 -5.16 -11.05
C LYS A 91 11.60 -5.32 -10.75
N ASP A 92 11.21 -6.35 -10.00
CA ASP A 92 9.82 -6.58 -9.64
C ASP A 92 9.39 -5.68 -8.48
N PHE A 93 8.17 -5.17 -8.60
CA PHE A 93 7.53 -4.34 -7.60
C PHE A 93 6.05 -4.71 -7.47
N ASP A 94 5.74 -5.53 -6.48
CA ASP A 94 4.41 -6.07 -6.28
C ASP A 94 3.72 -5.37 -5.10
N ASN A 95 2.61 -4.68 -5.38
CA ASN A 95 1.69 -4.20 -4.34
C ASN A 95 0.70 -5.33 -4.02
N ILE A 96 0.80 -5.88 -2.82
CA ILE A 96 0.03 -7.05 -2.38
C ILE A 96 -0.96 -6.58 -1.31
N VAL A 97 -2.25 -6.83 -1.54
CA VAL A 97 -3.34 -6.42 -0.66
C VAL A 97 -4.14 -7.64 -0.27
N GLU A 98 -4.32 -7.85 1.03
CA GLU A 98 -5.29 -8.80 1.56
C GLU A 98 -6.67 -8.15 1.59
N LEU A 99 -7.66 -8.86 1.10
CA LEU A 99 -9.06 -8.43 1.03
C LEU A 99 -9.90 -9.46 1.76
N GLN A 100 -10.82 -8.96 2.58
CA GLN A 100 -11.84 -9.77 3.21
C GLN A 100 -13.22 -9.22 2.82
N PHE A 101 -14.07 -10.11 2.33
CA PHE A 101 -15.40 -9.80 1.85
C PHE A 101 -16.40 -10.33 2.87
N GLY A 102 -17.17 -9.42 3.47
CA GLY A 102 -18.35 -9.81 4.25
C GLY A 102 -19.31 -10.59 3.35
N THR A 103 -19.91 -11.65 3.88
CA THR A 103 -20.87 -12.48 3.16
C THR A 103 -22.17 -12.60 3.97
N PRO A 104 -23.33 -12.77 3.30
CA PRO A 104 -24.58 -12.91 4.01
C PRO A 104 -24.61 -14.26 4.74
N TRP A 105 -25.16 -14.29 5.95
CA TRP A 105 -25.43 -15.53 6.66
C TRP A 105 -26.24 -16.49 5.77
N PRO A 106 -25.86 -17.79 5.65
CA PRO A 106 -24.85 -18.53 6.43
C PRO A 106 -23.49 -18.69 5.74
N ILE A 107 -23.19 -17.90 4.69
CA ILE A 107 -21.96 -18.04 3.92
C ILE A 107 -20.79 -17.50 4.78
N PRO A 108 -19.65 -18.22 4.89
CA PRO A 108 -18.47 -17.70 5.59
C PRO A 108 -17.84 -16.54 4.82
N PRO A 109 -17.11 -15.62 5.48
CA PRO A 109 -16.39 -14.54 4.81
C PRO A 109 -15.42 -15.11 3.76
N ILE A 110 -15.32 -14.42 2.62
CA ILE A 110 -14.37 -14.79 1.57
C ILE A 110 -13.12 -13.94 1.76
N GLU A 111 -11.96 -14.58 1.69
CA GLU A 111 -10.67 -13.91 1.74
C GLU A 111 -9.97 -14.06 0.39
N ALA A 112 -9.26 -13.02 -0.03
CA ALA A 112 -8.43 -13.06 -1.21
C ALA A 112 -7.19 -12.18 -1.06
N THR A 113 -6.13 -12.52 -1.77
CA THR A 113 -4.96 -11.68 -1.96
C THR A 113 -4.97 -11.14 -3.38
N ALA A 114 -5.01 -9.82 -3.52
CA ALA A 114 -4.79 -9.14 -4.79
C ALA A 114 -3.34 -8.68 -4.88
N THR A 115 -2.63 -9.10 -5.93
CA THR A 115 -1.27 -8.68 -6.24
C THR A 115 -1.28 -7.86 -7.51
N LEU A 116 -0.89 -6.60 -7.41
CA LEU A 116 -0.60 -5.74 -8.55
C LEU A 116 0.90 -5.82 -8.81
N SER A 117 1.27 -6.49 -9.90
CA SER A 117 2.64 -6.59 -10.34
C SER A 117 3.04 -5.41 -11.20
N HIS A 118 4.21 -4.86 -10.90
CA HIS A 118 4.84 -3.80 -11.65
C HIS A 118 6.32 -4.12 -11.88
N LYS A 119 6.88 -3.52 -12.92
CA LYS A 119 8.32 -3.27 -13.00
C LYS A 119 8.65 -1.91 -12.42
N PHE A 120 9.86 -1.76 -11.88
CA PHE A 120 10.34 -0.46 -11.44
C PHE A 120 11.66 -0.05 -12.07
N ASP A 121 11.83 1.25 -12.25
CA ASP A 121 13.07 1.88 -12.68
C ASP A 121 13.41 3.07 -11.77
N VAL A 122 14.69 3.24 -11.47
CA VAL A 122 15.20 4.41 -10.75
C VAL A 122 15.44 5.52 -11.77
N ILE A 123 14.72 6.64 -11.61
CA ILE A 123 14.71 7.78 -12.55
C ILE A 123 15.28 9.07 -11.95
N GLY A 124 15.88 8.98 -10.77
CA GLY A 124 16.53 10.07 -10.04
C GLY A 124 17.21 9.53 -8.78
N PRO A 125 17.85 10.39 -7.96
CA PRO A 125 18.59 9.94 -6.77
C PRO A 125 17.68 9.21 -5.77
N ALA A 126 16.44 9.66 -5.61
CA ALA A 126 15.46 9.04 -4.71
C ALA A 126 14.16 8.63 -5.41
N LYS A 127 14.08 8.81 -6.74
CA LYS A 127 12.82 8.74 -7.49
C LYS A 127 12.67 7.41 -8.22
N ILE A 128 11.54 6.75 -8.01
CA ILE A 128 11.19 5.46 -8.62
C ILE A 128 9.97 5.65 -9.52
N LYS A 129 10.05 5.09 -10.72
CA LYS A 129 8.93 4.90 -11.62
C LYS A 129 8.51 3.44 -11.59
N ILE A 130 7.22 3.17 -11.41
CA ILE A 130 6.63 1.85 -11.54
C ILE A 130 5.78 1.77 -12.81
N THR A 131 5.81 0.63 -13.48
CA THR A 131 5.04 0.33 -14.67
C THR A 131 4.24 -0.93 -14.43
N PHE A 132 2.91 -0.82 -14.48
CA PHE A 132 1.99 -1.92 -14.24
C PHE A 132 2.13 -3.00 -15.31
N GLU A 133 2.17 -4.26 -14.88
CA GLU A 133 2.17 -5.42 -15.77
C GLU A 133 0.83 -6.16 -15.72
N LYS A 134 0.40 -6.56 -14.52
CA LYS A 134 -0.81 -7.36 -14.34
C LYS A 134 -1.36 -7.30 -12.94
N THR A 135 -2.61 -7.74 -12.79
CA THR A 135 -3.21 -7.99 -11.48
C THR A 135 -3.55 -9.48 -11.37
N THR A 136 -3.16 -10.09 -10.26
CA THR A 136 -3.50 -11.47 -9.92
C THR A 136 -4.31 -11.47 -8.64
N VAL A 137 -5.47 -12.13 -8.65
CA VAL A 137 -6.30 -12.31 -7.46
C VAL A 137 -6.30 -13.78 -7.08
N LYS A 138 -5.85 -14.09 -5.88
CA LYS A 138 -5.81 -15.45 -5.35
C LYS A 138 -6.78 -15.57 -4.17
N PRO A 139 -7.80 -16.43 -4.24
CA PRO A 139 -8.61 -16.75 -3.07
C PRO A 139 -7.75 -17.37 -1.97
N THR A 140 -8.00 -17.01 -0.72
CA THR A 140 -7.31 -17.54 0.47
C THR A 140 -8.31 -18.21 1.42
N GLY A 141 -7.79 -18.77 2.52
CA GLY A 141 -8.61 -19.52 3.49
C GLY A 141 -9.25 -20.76 2.87
N SER A 142 -10.54 -20.96 3.12
CA SER A 142 -11.32 -22.12 2.66
C SER A 142 -11.31 -22.34 1.14
N PHE A 143 -10.97 -21.31 0.36
CA PHE A 143 -10.94 -21.34 -1.10
C PHE A 143 -9.53 -21.34 -1.69
N SER A 144 -8.49 -21.57 -0.89
CA SER A 144 -7.08 -21.56 -1.33
C SER A 144 -6.74 -22.59 -2.43
N GLN A 145 -7.61 -23.59 -2.62
CA GLN A 145 -7.50 -24.62 -3.65
C GLN A 145 -7.76 -24.06 -5.07
N LEU A 146 -8.47 -22.93 -5.17
CA LEU A 146 -8.83 -22.34 -6.45
C LEU A 146 -7.61 -21.70 -7.11
N PRO A 147 -7.46 -21.84 -8.44
CA PRO A 147 -6.34 -21.23 -9.15
C PRO A 147 -6.42 -19.70 -9.05
N PRO A 148 -5.28 -18.99 -9.01
CA PRO A 148 -5.26 -17.54 -9.09
C PRO A 148 -5.90 -17.07 -10.40
N LEU A 149 -6.72 -16.03 -10.32
CA LEU A 149 -7.31 -15.40 -11.48
C LEU A 149 -6.43 -14.22 -11.91
N GLU A 150 -5.90 -14.27 -13.13
CA GLU A 150 -5.29 -13.10 -13.74
C GLU A 150 -6.38 -12.21 -14.32
N VAL A 151 -6.41 -10.97 -13.85
CA VAL A 151 -7.29 -9.93 -14.39
C VAL A 151 -6.41 -8.90 -15.10
N PRO A 152 -6.66 -8.62 -16.40
CA PRO A 152 -5.84 -7.70 -17.18
C PRO A 152 -5.94 -6.25 -16.70
N ARG A 153 -6.90 -5.95 -15.82
CA ARG A 153 -7.13 -4.63 -15.24
C ARG A 153 -7.64 -4.77 -13.80
N LEU A 154 -7.27 -3.81 -12.95
CA LEU A 154 -7.87 -3.67 -11.61
C LEU A 154 -9.39 -3.55 -11.70
N PRO A 155 -10.15 -4.14 -10.75
CA PRO A 155 -11.55 -3.81 -10.56
C PRO A 155 -11.70 -2.29 -10.36
N ASP A 156 -12.71 -1.67 -10.98
CA ASP A 156 -12.90 -0.22 -10.95
C ASP A 156 -13.00 0.34 -9.51
N ALA A 157 -13.49 -0.46 -8.57
CA ALA A 157 -13.57 -0.11 -7.15
C ALA A 157 -12.20 0.06 -6.45
N LEU A 158 -11.13 -0.51 -7.00
CA LEU A 158 -9.76 -0.44 -6.45
C LEU A 158 -8.83 0.42 -7.31
N ARG A 159 -9.37 1.04 -8.36
CA ARG A 159 -8.59 1.77 -9.35
C ARG A 159 -8.22 3.17 -8.83
N PRO A 160 -6.93 3.55 -8.87
CA PRO A 160 -6.55 4.95 -8.68
C PRO A 160 -7.15 5.81 -9.80
N PRO A 161 -7.58 7.06 -9.53
CA PRO A 161 -8.22 7.91 -10.54
C PRO A 161 -7.30 8.29 -11.72
N SER A 162 -5.98 8.14 -11.62
CA SER A 162 -5.03 8.39 -12.72
C SER A 162 -4.78 7.12 -13.55
N ASN A 163 -5.20 7.18 -14.81
CA ASN A 163 -5.17 6.07 -15.76
C ASN A 163 -3.91 6.08 -16.65
N THR A 164 -2.73 5.87 -16.08
CA THR A 164 -1.46 5.90 -16.85
C THR A 164 -0.74 4.55 -16.92
N GLY A 165 -1.22 3.51 -16.21
CA GLY A 165 -0.50 2.23 -16.12
C GLY A 165 0.92 2.37 -15.56
N SER A 166 1.25 3.54 -15.02
CA SER A 166 2.55 3.87 -14.46
C SER A 166 2.35 4.89 -13.35
N GLY A 167 3.18 4.80 -12.33
CA GLY A 167 3.18 5.69 -11.17
C GLY A 167 4.60 6.11 -10.84
N GLU A 168 4.75 7.26 -10.20
CA GLU A 168 6.04 7.74 -9.72
C GLU A 168 5.92 8.04 -8.24
N PHE A 169 7.00 7.76 -7.50
CA PHE A 169 7.11 8.13 -6.10
C PHE A 169 8.58 8.36 -5.74
N GLU A 170 8.80 9.05 -4.64
CA GLU A 170 10.12 9.34 -4.09
C GLU A 170 10.30 8.61 -2.76
N VAL A 171 11.49 8.06 -2.52
CA VAL A 171 11.89 7.48 -1.23
C VAL A 171 12.59 8.58 -0.44
N THR A 172 11.92 9.14 0.57
CA THR A 172 12.42 10.32 1.29
C THR A 172 13.18 9.95 2.57
N TYR A 173 13.01 8.73 3.06
CA TYR A 173 13.76 8.19 4.18
C TYR A 173 13.84 6.67 4.05
N MET A 174 15.00 6.10 4.38
CA MET A 174 15.20 4.65 4.40
C MET A 174 16.31 4.27 5.38
N ASP A 175 16.02 3.32 6.24
CA ASP A 175 17.00 2.64 7.08
C ASP A 175 16.83 1.11 6.97
N SER A 176 17.38 0.34 7.92
CA SER A 176 17.32 -1.12 7.94
C SER A 176 15.93 -1.71 8.10
N ASP A 177 14.97 -0.99 8.70
CA ASP A 177 13.67 -1.54 9.06
C ASP A 177 12.47 -0.65 8.68
N THR A 178 12.72 0.60 8.31
CA THR A 178 11.70 1.63 8.08
C THR A 178 11.99 2.36 6.77
N ARG A 179 10.92 2.61 6.01
CA ARG A 179 11.00 3.39 4.78
C ARG A 179 9.80 4.32 4.64
N ILE A 180 10.07 5.54 4.23
CA ILE A 180 9.05 6.55 3.94
C ILE A 180 9.11 6.88 2.44
N THR A 181 7.93 6.96 1.83
CA THR A 181 7.80 7.36 0.44
C THR A 181 6.74 8.44 0.27
N ARG A 182 6.93 9.31 -0.71
CA ARG A 182 5.96 10.32 -1.13
C ARG A 182 5.51 10.06 -2.56
N GLY A 183 4.20 9.93 -2.78
CA GLY A 183 3.61 9.76 -4.11
C GLY A 183 3.66 11.05 -4.96
N ASP A 184 3.23 10.93 -6.21
CA ASP A 184 3.04 12.05 -7.17
C ASP A 184 2.16 13.20 -6.65
N ARG A 185 1.22 12.88 -5.73
CA ARG A 185 0.33 13.83 -5.05
C ARG A 185 0.76 14.12 -3.61
N GLU A 186 2.04 13.98 -3.31
CA GLU A 186 2.62 14.13 -1.98
C GLU A 186 2.00 13.20 -0.92
N GLU A 187 1.44 12.07 -1.35
CA GLU A 187 0.87 11.05 -0.46
C GLU A 187 1.97 10.43 0.40
N LEU A 188 1.92 10.65 1.71
CA LEU A 188 2.82 10.06 2.69
C LEU A 188 2.48 8.58 2.88
N ARG A 189 3.47 7.71 2.69
CA ARG A 189 3.36 6.26 2.96
C ARG A 189 4.54 5.81 3.81
N VAL A 190 4.25 4.95 4.76
CA VAL A 190 5.22 4.50 5.76
C VAL A 190 5.21 2.99 5.80
N PHE A 191 6.38 2.41 5.63
CA PHE A 191 6.59 0.98 5.54
C PHE A 191 7.58 0.51 6.61
N VAL A 192 7.41 -0.74 7.03
CA VAL A 192 8.38 -1.46 7.84
C VAL A 192 8.73 -2.79 7.18
N ILE A 193 9.96 -3.27 7.35
CA ILE A 193 10.37 -4.58 6.81
C ILE A 193 9.58 -5.70 7.50
N SER A 194 9.22 -6.75 6.76
CA SER A 194 8.36 -7.87 7.20
C SER A 194 8.95 -9.23 6.88
#